data_AF-A0A1N6TGH0-F1
#
_entry.id   AF-A0A1N6TGH0-F1
#
_cell.length_a   1.000
_cell.length_b   1.000
_cell.length_c   1.000
_cell.angle_alpha   90.00
_cell.angle_beta   90.00
_cell.angle_gamma   90.00
#
_symmetry.space_group_name_H-M   'P 1'
#
loop_
_entity.id
_entity.type
_entity.pdbx_description
1 polymer ?
#
loop_
_entity_poly.entity_id
_entity_poly.type
_entity_poly.pdbx_seq_one_letter_code
_entity_poly.pdbx_strand_id
1 'polypeptide(L)'
;MSLHDDLSRLAHEHEDLAEAIDEVLQPVSALMDRMEWKGPHRDRVQAELGAMRRGTGTVSGSLRDRAVLLRGAAAAVPRTLTPGIPPPSPQDLLGGVLRQMSPVGPALSDVLSRYGVL
;
A
#
# COMPACT_ATOMS: atom_id res chain seq x y z
N MET A 1 -16.01 16.14 -1.43
CA MET A 1 -14.68 15.53 -1.25
C MET A 1 -14.12 15.29 -2.64
N SER A 2 -12.89 15.71 -2.95
CA SER A 2 -12.34 15.57 -4.31
C SER A 2 -11.58 14.25 -4.48
N LEU A 3 -11.43 13.77 -5.73
CA LEU A 3 -10.65 12.58 -6.05
C LEU A 3 -9.19 12.69 -5.55
N HIS A 4 -8.63 13.91 -5.59
CA HIS A 4 -7.31 14.18 -5.03
C HIS A 4 -7.25 13.91 -3.52
N ASP A 5 -8.27 14.36 -2.79
CA ASP A 5 -8.35 14.20 -1.33
C ASP A 5 -8.53 12.72 -0.96
N ASP A 6 -9.36 11.99 -1.70
CA ASP A 6 -9.60 10.56 -1.48
C ASP A 6 -8.35 9.71 -1.72
N LEU A 7 -7.61 9.97 -2.82
CA LEU A 7 -6.36 9.27 -3.12
C LEU A 7 -5.26 9.62 -2.10
N SER A 8 -5.19 10.87 -1.67
CA SER A 8 -4.23 11.32 -0.66
C SER A 8 -4.53 10.72 0.72
N ARG A 9 -5.80 10.60 1.08
CA ARG A 9 -6.24 9.93 2.31
C ARG A 9 -5.91 8.44 2.28
N LEU A 10 -6.25 7.76 1.19
CA LEU A 10 -5.97 6.32 1.05
C LEU A 10 -4.47 6.02 1.09
N ALA A 11 -3.64 6.92 0.54
CA ALA A 11 -2.19 6.81 0.65
C ALA A 11 -1.70 6.88 2.10
N HIS A 12 -2.20 7.83 2.89
CA HIS A 12 -1.88 7.93 4.32
C HIS A 12 -2.31 6.67 5.08
N GLU A 13 -3.52 6.17 4.83
CA GLU A 13 -4.02 4.95 5.48
C GLU A 13 -3.12 3.73 5.21
N HIS A 14 -2.53 3.64 4.01
CA HIS A 14 -1.58 2.58 3.68
C HIS A 14 -0.22 2.77 4.36
N GLU A 15 0.25 4.01 4.53
CA GLU A 15 1.48 4.29 5.29
C GLU A 15 1.29 4.00 6.77
N ASP A 16 0.19 4.47 7.37
CA ASP A 16 -0.14 4.25 8.77
C ASP A 16 -0.21 2.75 9.09
N LEU A 17 -0.82 1.97 8.20
CA LEU A 17 -0.88 0.52 8.36
C LEU A 17 0.50 -0.15 8.22
N ALA A 18 1.34 0.32 7.30
CA ALA A 18 2.71 -0.19 7.16
C ALA A 18 3.56 0.13 8.39
N GLU A 19 3.40 1.33 8.95
CA GLU A 19 4.06 1.76 10.19
C GLU A 19 3.60 0.92 11.39
N ALA A 20 2.28 0.75 11.57
CA ALA A 20 1.74 -0.10 12.63
C ALA A 20 2.24 -1.56 12.53
N ILE A 21 2.40 -2.09 11.32
CA ILE A 21 3.00 -3.41 11.11
C ILE A 21 4.45 -3.44 11.59
N ASP A 22 5.25 -2.43 11.25
CA ASP A 22 6.65 -2.36 11.63
C ASP A 22 6.82 -2.19 13.14
N GLU A 23 5.95 -1.40 13.77
CA GLU A 23 5.87 -1.26 15.24
C GLU A 23 5.60 -2.59 15.94
N VAL A 24 4.76 -3.45 15.36
CA VAL A 24 4.49 -4.80 15.89
C VAL A 24 5.69 -5.74 15.64
N LEU A 25 6.37 -5.61 14.50
CA LEU A 25 7.50 -6.47 14.13
C LEU A 25 8.81 -6.15 14.86
N GLN A 26 9.01 -4.89 15.27
CA GLN A 26 10.23 -4.48 15.97
C GLN A 26 10.45 -5.23 17.29
N PRO A 27 9.47 -5.29 18.22
CA PRO A 27 9.60 -6.04 19.46
C PRO A 27 9.87 -7.53 19.23
N VAL A 28 9.23 -8.14 18.22
CA VAL A 28 9.44 -9.55 17.87
C VAL A 28 10.88 -9.77 17.40
N SER A 29 11.42 -8.86 16.59
CA SER A 29 12.80 -8.93 16.11
C SER A 29 13.80 -8.76 17.26
N ALA A 30 13.59 -7.75 18.11
CA ALA A 30 14.44 -7.53 19.30
C ALA A 30 14.38 -8.72 20.28
N LEU A 31 13.22 -9.35 20.43
CA LEU A 31 13.04 -10.55 21.23
C LEU A 31 13.83 -11.72 20.62
N MET A 32 13.73 -11.95 19.31
CA MET A 32 14.50 -12.99 18.62
C MET A 32 16.01 -12.81 18.76
N ASP A 33 16.50 -11.57 18.69
CA ASP A 33 17.94 -11.26 18.78
C ASP A 33 18.49 -11.43 20.20
N ARG A 34 17.67 -11.19 21.23
CA ARG A 34 18.07 -11.28 22.65
C ARG A 34 17.90 -12.68 23.24
N MET A 35 17.16 -13.55 22.58
CA MET A 35 16.79 -14.84 23.12
C MET A 35 17.91 -15.88 22.96
N GLU A 36 18.50 -16.30 24.07
CA GLU A 36 19.41 -17.45 24.13
C GLU A 36 18.65 -18.77 24.19
N TRP A 37 18.04 -19.16 23.07
CA TRP A 37 17.26 -20.39 23.01
C TRP A 37 18.12 -21.64 23.17
N LYS A 38 17.68 -22.52 24.06
CA LYS A 38 18.26 -23.85 24.28
C LYS A 38 17.19 -24.91 24.06
N GLY A 39 17.60 -26.07 23.52
CA GLY A 39 16.75 -27.24 23.34
C GLY A 39 16.21 -27.45 21.92
N PRO A 40 15.53 -28.58 21.68
CA PRO A 40 15.24 -29.11 20.35
C PRO A 40 14.19 -28.31 19.55
N HIS A 41 13.44 -27.41 20.19
CA HIS A 41 12.44 -26.59 19.52
C HIS A 41 12.98 -25.26 18.98
N ARG A 42 14.23 -24.92 19.29
CA ARG A 42 14.86 -23.64 18.90
C ARG A 42 14.78 -23.39 17.40
N ASP A 43 15.31 -24.30 16.61
CA ASP A 43 15.48 -24.09 15.16
C ASP A 43 14.12 -23.95 14.46
N ARG A 44 13.13 -24.71 14.93
CA ARG A 44 11.76 -24.64 14.42
C ARG A 44 11.11 -23.29 14.72
N VAL A 45 11.11 -22.87 15.98
CA VAL A 45 10.46 -21.61 16.34
C VAL A 45 11.23 -20.42 15.71
N GLN A 46 12.55 -20.53 15.54
CA GLN A 46 13.35 -19.48 14.89
C GLN A 46 13.02 -19.40 13.40
N ALA A 47 12.84 -20.54 12.75
CA ALA A 47 12.39 -20.61 11.35
C ALA A 47 10.98 -20.03 11.18
N GLU A 48 10.04 -20.39 12.05
CA GLU A 48 8.64 -19.91 12.01
C GLU A 48 8.56 -18.40 12.25
N LEU A 49 9.19 -17.87 13.31
CA LEU A 49 9.22 -16.43 13.57
C LEU A 49 9.99 -15.66 12.49
N GLY A 50 11.08 -16.24 11.96
CA GLY A 50 11.82 -15.66 10.85
C GLY A 50 10.99 -15.61 9.56
N ALA A 51 10.19 -16.64 9.29
CA ALA A 51 9.26 -16.66 8.16
C ALA A 51 8.14 -15.63 8.33
N MET A 52 7.54 -15.56 9.53
CA MET A 52 6.53 -14.55 9.87
C MET A 52 7.09 -13.13 9.67
N ARG A 53 8.27 -12.83 10.20
CA ARG A 53 8.92 -11.53 10.05
C ARG A 53 9.10 -11.15 8.57
N ARG A 54 9.63 -12.08 7.75
CA ARG A 54 9.83 -11.82 6.32
C ARG A 54 8.51 -11.59 5.61
N GLY A 55 7.52 -12.46 5.83
CA GLY A 55 6.21 -12.34 5.19
C GLY A 55 5.52 -11.02 5.56
N THR A 56 5.47 -10.69 6.84
CA THR A 56 4.86 -9.45 7.31
C THR A 56 5.65 -8.22 6.86
N GLY A 57 6.99 -8.29 6.80
CA GLY A 57 7.82 -7.23 6.22
C GLY A 57 7.56 -7.00 4.73
N THR A 58 7.30 -8.07 3.97
CA THR A 58 6.85 -7.95 2.57
C THR A 58 5.50 -7.26 2.45
N VAL A 59 4.56 -7.53 3.37
CA VAL A 59 3.25 -6.84 3.40
C VAL A 59 3.43 -5.34 3.68
N SER A 60 4.22 -4.99 4.70
CA SER A 60 4.56 -3.60 5.03
C SER A 60 5.21 -2.86 3.85
N GLY A 61 6.18 -3.50 3.17
CA GLY A 61 6.78 -2.94 1.96
C GLY A 61 5.76 -2.71 0.84
N SER A 62 4.87 -3.68 0.58
CA SER A 62 3.83 -3.55 -0.44
C SER A 62 2.83 -2.42 -0.14
N LEU A 63 2.49 -2.19 1.13
CA LEU A 63 1.63 -1.08 1.54
C LEU A 63 2.29 0.27 1.25
N ARG A 64 3.60 0.42 1.51
CA ARG A 64 4.35 1.64 1.17
C ARG A 64 4.43 1.89 -0.32
N ASP A 65 4.71 0.85 -1.11
CA ASP A 65 4.72 0.96 -2.57
C ASP A 65 3.36 1.44 -3.10
N ARG A 66 2.26 0.91 -2.53
CA ARG A 66 0.89 1.37 -2.86
C ARG A 66 0.67 2.82 -2.47
N ALA A 67 1.12 3.27 -1.30
CA ALA A 67 1.01 4.66 -0.90
C ALA A 67 1.75 5.61 -1.85
N VAL A 68 2.93 5.21 -2.35
CA VAL A 68 3.67 5.96 -3.38
C VAL A 68 2.85 6.07 -4.67
N LEU A 69 2.28 4.97 -5.15
CA LEU A 69 1.46 4.95 -6.36
C LEU A 69 0.20 5.82 -6.22
N LEU A 70 -0.47 5.75 -5.07
CA LEU A 70 -1.66 6.55 -4.77
C LEU A 70 -1.33 8.06 -4.71
N ARG A 71 -0.19 8.45 -4.14
CA ARG A 71 0.27 9.84 -4.19
C ARG A 71 0.61 10.30 -5.60
N GLY A 72 1.23 9.42 -6.40
CA GLY A 72 1.48 9.69 -7.82
C GLY A 72 0.19 9.92 -8.59
N ALA A 73 -0.83 9.08 -8.37
CA ALA A 73 -2.15 9.23 -8.96
C ALA A 73 -2.84 10.53 -8.48
N ALA A 74 -2.76 10.85 -7.19
CA ALA A 74 -3.30 12.09 -6.64
C ALA A 74 -2.66 13.33 -7.27
N ALA A 75 -1.34 13.31 -7.52
CA ALA A 75 -0.61 14.39 -8.17
C ALA A 75 -0.98 14.53 -9.66
N ALA A 76 -1.38 13.45 -10.32
CA ALA A 76 -1.85 13.45 -11.69
C ALA A 76 -3.31 13.95 -11.84
N VAL A 77 -4.06 14.10 -10.73
CA VAL A 77 -5.39 14.72 -10.76
C VAL A 77 -5.24 16.22 -11.09
N PRO A 78 -5.81 16.72 -12.20
CA PRO A 78 -5.70 18.12 -12.57
C PRO A 78 -6.31 19.01 -11.47
N ARG A 79 -5.47 19.86 -10.85
CA ARG A 79 -5.91 20.79 -9.78
C ARG A 79 -6.66 22.01 -10.32
N THR A 80 -6.66 22.20 -11.63
CA THR A 80 -7.32 23.32 -12.32
C THR A 80 -7.70 22.87 -13.73
N LEU A 81 -8.97 23.01 -14.12
CA LEU A 81 -9.36 23.04 -15.52
C LEU A 81 -8.63 24.21 -16.19
N THR A 82 -7.57 23.93 -16.95
CA THR A 82 -6.95 24.92 -17.83
C THR A 82 -8.00 25.31 -18.88
N PRO A 83 -8.42 26.59 -18.98
CA PRO A 83 -9.42 26.98 -19.97
C PRO A 83 -8.91 26.64 -21.38
N GLY A 84 -9.59 25.75 -22.08
CA GLY A 84 -9.31 25.41 -23.48
C GLY A 84 -8.60 24.08 -23.75
N ILE A 85 -8.17 23.33 -22.73
CA ILE A 85 -7.73 21.94 -22.91
C ILE A 85 -8.85 21.03 -22.39
N PRO A 86 -9.50 20.21 -23.24
CA PRO A 86 -10.47 19.24 -22.74
C PRO A 86 -9.71 18.33 -21.76
N PRO A 87 -10.21 18.16 -20.53
CA PRO A 87 -9.54 17.31 -19.56
C PRO A 87 -9.34 15.92 -20.20
N PRO A 88 -8.15 15.30 -20.04
CA PRO A 88 -8.00 13.90 -20.43
C PRO A 88 -9.12 13.12 -19.77
N SER A 89 -9.78 12.26 -20.54
CA SER A 89 -10.94 11.55 -20.02
C SER A 89 -10.51 10.81 -18.74
N PRO A 90 -11.33 10.79 -17.68
CA PRO A 90 -10.99 10.07 -16.46
C PRO A 90 -10.56 8.62 -16.74
N GLN A 91 -11.11 8.04 -17.80
CA GLN A 91 -10.81 6.71 -18.31
C GLN A 91 -9.35 6.55 -18.79
N ASP A 92 -8.76 7.57 -19.41
CA ASP A 92 -7.37 7.52 -19.90
C ASP A 92 -6.35 7.61 -18.76
N LEU A 93 -6.62 8.48 -17.77
CA LEU A 93 -5.80 8.58 -16.56
C LEU A 93 -5.86 7.29 -15.73
N LEU A 94 -7.05 6.72 -15.59
CA LEU A 94 -7.27 5.48 -14.86
C LEU A 94 -6.70 4.27 -15.59
N GLY A 95 -6.79 4.22 -16.92
CA GLY A 95 -6.17 3.16 -17.72
C GLY A 95 -4.64 3.15 -17.60
N GLY A 96 -4.02 4.32 -17.49
CA GLY A 96 -2.58 4.46 -17.22
C GLY A 96 -2.20 3.95 -15.82
N VAL A 97 -2.95 4.35 -14.79
CA VAL A 97 -2.70 3.94 -13.40
C VAL A 97 -2.97 2.45 -13.20
N LEU A 98 -4.09 1.91 -13.73
CA LEU A 98 -4.43 0.49 -13.65
C LEU A 98 -3.40 -0.40 -14.36
N ARG A 99 -2.84 0.04 -15.50
CA ARG A 99 -1.75 -0.68 -16.18
C ARG A 99 -0.45 -0.69 -15.38
N GLN A 100 -0.17 0.37 -14.63
CA GLN A 100 1.01 0.44 -13.76
C GLN A 100 0.82 -0.32 -12.43
N MET A 101 -0.42 -0.59 -12.01
CA MET A 101 -0.77 -1.20 -10.73
C MET A 101 -1.15 -2.68 -10.79
N SER A 102 -0.92 -3.38 -11.90
CA SER A 102 -1.15 -4.84 -11.96
C SER A 102 -0.18 -5.54 -11.00
N PRO A 103 -0.68 -6.26 -9.94
CA PRO A 103 -1.91 -7.06 -9.95
C PRO A 103 -3.03 -6.63 -8.95
N VAL A 104 -3.16 -5.35 -8.58
CA VAL A 104 -4.03 -4.88 -7.47
C VAL A 104 -5.48 -4.51 -7.90
N GLY A 105 -5.97 -5.08 -9.01
CA GLY A 105 -7.25 -4.72 -9.66
C GLY A 105 -8.54 -4.70 -8.81
N PRO A 106 -8.75 -5.54 -7.76
CA PRO A 106 -10.08 -5.63 -7.13
C PRO A 106 -10.47 -4.45 -6.24
N ALA A 107 -9.53 -3.90 -5.47
CA ALA A 107 -9.85 -2.86 -4.47
C ALA A 107 -10.13 -1.49 -5.11
N LEU A 108 -9.48 -1.19 -6.24
CA LEU A 108 -9.72 0.02 -7.01
C LEU A 108 -11.03 -0.07 -7.83
N SER A 109 -11.39 -1.27 -8.29
CA SER A 109 -12.66 -1.51 -9.00
C SER A 109 -13.88 -1.11 -8.17
N ASP A 110 -13.86 -1.33 -6.85
CA ASP A 110 -14.99 -0.99 -5.96
C ASP A 110 -15.11 0.53 -5.74
N VAL A 111 -13.98 1.23 -5.63
CA VAL A 111 -13.97 2.70 -5.50
C VAL A 111 -14.41 3.37 -6.80
N LEU A 112 -13.95 2.85 -7.95
CA LEU A 112 -14.29 3.39 -9.27
C LEU A 112 -15.76 3.14 -9.67
N SER A 113 -16.32 2.00 -9.24
CA SER A 113 -17.75 1.69 -9.45
C SER A 113 -18.66 2.66 -8.69
N ARG A 114 -18.26 3.13 -7.51
CA ARG A 114 -19.03 4.11 -6.71
C ARG A 114 -19.13 5.49 -7.36
N TYR A 115 -18.18 5.83 -8.21
CA TYR A 115 -18.16 7.10 -8.95
C TYR A 115 -18.65 6.98 -10.40
N GLY A 116 -19.19 5.82 -10.80
CA GLY A 116 -19.79 5.61 -12.12
C GLY A 116 -18.78 5.59 -13.28
N VAL A 117 -17.54 5.21 -12.99
CA VAL A 117 -16.44 5.19 -13.99
C VAL A 117 -16.25 3.80 -14.63
N LEU A 118 -17.00 2.80 -14.16
CA LEU A 118 -17.16 1.45 -14.72
C LEU A 118 -18.64 1.15 -14.95
#